data_AF-A0A7Z8PDK1-F1
#
_entry.id   AF-A0A7Z8PDK1-F1
#
_cell.length_a   1.000
_cell.length_b   1.000
_cell.length_c   1.000
_cell.angle_alpha   90.00
_cell.angle_beta   90.00
_cell.angle_gamma   90.00
#
_symmetry.space_group_name_H-M   'P 1'
#
loop_
_entity.id
_entity.type
_entity.pdbx_description
1 polymer ?
#
loop_
_entity_poly.entity_id
_entity_poly.type
_entity_poly.pdbx_seq_one_letter_code
_entity_poly.pdbx_strand_id
1 'polypeptide(L)'
;FMVVTRSATQHIKGLDYVAAARASGATPRQIIWHEILPNLSSKIIVIFTFEVGVAILAESALSFLGVGIQAPIPSWGLMIAEGKDAMFFRPWLVVLPGMLLFILVIGANLMGDGLRDITSPEEKS
;
A
#
# COMPACT_ATOMS: atom_id res chain seq x y z
N PHE A 1 -12.11 -23.56 -2.70
CA PHE A 1 -11.61 -23.63 -1.31
C PHE A 1 -10.39 -24.55 -1.15
N MET A 2 -10.39 -25.81 -1.60
CA MET A 2 -9.26 -26.75 -1.44
C MET A 2 -7.95 -26.33 -2.17
N VAL A 3 -8.05 -25.58 -3.28
CA VAL A 3 -6.89 -25.04 -4.02
C VAL A 3 -6.21 -23.88 -3.27
N VAL A 4 -6.98 -23.06 -2.56
CA VAL A 4 -6.47 -21.96 -1.72
C VAL A 4 -5.74 -22.51 -0.48
N THR A 5 -6.16 -23.67 0.03
CA THR A 5 -5.49 -24.34 1.16
C THR A 5 -4.14 -24.95 0.75
N ARG A 6 -4.03 -25.48 -0.49
CA ARG A 6 -2.77 -26.03 -1.02
C ARG A 6 -1.76 -24.93 -1.36
N SER A 7 -2.20 -23.81 -1.93
CA SER A 7 -1.33 -22.63 -2.15
C SER A 7 -0.87 -22.01 -0.83
N ALA A 8 -1.71 -22.00 0.20
CA ALA A 8 -1.33 -21.56 1.54
C ALA A 8 -0.28 -22.49 2.18
N THR A 9 -0.32 -23.80 1.90
CA THR A 9 0.67 -24.77 2.43
C THR A 9 2.01 -24.68 1.70
N GLN A 10 2.01 -24.36 0.40
CA GLN A 10 3.25 -24.20 -0.37
C GLN A 10 4.02 -22.91 -0.02
N HIS A 11 3.32 -21.89 0.49
CA HIS A 11 3.92 -20.67 1.04
C HIS A 11 4.60 -20.87 2.41
N ILE A 12 4.34 -21.99 3.08
CA ILE A 12 4.93 -22.35 4.38
C ILE A 12 6.38 -22.88 4.23
N LYS A 13 6.94 -22.95 3.02
CA LYS A 13 8.40 -23.07 2.85
C LYS A 13 9.21 -21.86 3.36
N GLY A 14 8.54 -20.77 3.75
CA GLY A 14 9.14 -19.69 4.53
C GLY A 14 9.52 -20.07 5.98
N LEU A 15 9.01 -21.20 6.49
CA LEU A 15 9.36 -21.70 7.83
C LEU A 15 10.64 -22.55 7.87
N ASP A 16 11.15 -23.04 6.72
CA ASP A 16 12.39 -23.82 6.69
C ASP A 16 13.61 -22.99 7.11
N TYR A 17 13.61 -21.68 6.83
CA TYR A 17 14.64 -20.74 7.31
C TYR A 17 14.60 -20.56 8.84
N VAL A 18 13.40 -20.54 9.42
CA VAL A 18 13.21 -20.46 10.88
C VAL A 18 13.60 -21.79 11.54
N ALA A 19 13.29 -22.92 10.90
CA ALA A 19 13.68 -24.25 11.36
C ALA A 19 15.21 -24.45 11.30
N ALA A 20 15.87 -24.01 10.22
CA ALA A 20 17.32 -24.04 10.06
C ALA A 20 18.04 -23.08 11.03
N ALA A 21 17.51 -21.87 11.24
CA ALA A 21 18.07 -20.91 12.21
C ALA A 21 17.91 -21.40 13.66
N ARG A 22 16.78 -22.06 13.98
CA ARG A 22 16.61 -22.75 15.28
C ARG A 22 17.56 -23.94 15.43
N ALA A 23 17.77 -24.74 14.38
CA ALA A 23 18.73 -25.85 14.39
C ALA A 23 20.19 -25.35 14.60
N SER A 24 20.46 -24.10 14.23
CA SER A 24 21.75 -23.42 14.44
C SER A 24 21.88 -22.72 15.80
N GLY A 25 20.87 -22.80 16.68
CA GLY A 25 20.90 -22.24 18.04
C GLY A 25 20.52 -20.76 18.16
N ALA A 26 19.95 -20.14 17.13
CA ALA A 26 19.55 -18.72 17.19
C ALA A 26 18.32 -18.51 18.09
N THR A 27 18.33 -17.45 18.89
CA THR A 27 17.16 -17.08 19.72
C THR A 27 16.03 -16.52 18.85
N PRO A 28 14.75 -16.66 19.25
CA PRO A 28 13.61 -16.15 18.47
C PRO A 28 13.72 -14.67 18.11
N ARG A 29 14.33 -13.86 18.99
CA ARG A 29 14.55 -12.44 18.77
C ARG A 29 15.60 -12.18 17.68
N GLN A 30 16.68 -12.96 17.65
CA GLN A 30 17.69 -12.89 16.60
C GLN A 30 17.11 -13.32 15.25
N ILE A 31 16.32 -14.39 15.21
CA ILE A 31 15.65 -14.84 13.97
C ILE A 31 14.73 -13.74 13.44
N ILE A 32 13.94 -13.09 14.30
CA ILE A 32 13.06 -12.00 13.88
C ILE A 32 13.85 -10.83 13.29
N TRP A 33 14.90 -10.34 13.96
CA TRP A 33 15.61 -9.14 13.53
C TRP A 33 16.64 -9.34 12.41
N HIS A 34 17.27 -10.50 12.32
CA HIS A 34 18.30 -10.79 11.31
C HIS A 34 17.77 -11.55 10.10
N GLU A 35 16.84 -12.48 10.30
CA GLU A 35 16.36 -13.36 9.22
C GLU A 35 15.01 -12.90 8.68
N ILE A 36 14.05 -12.60 9.54
CA ILE A 36 12.68 -12.32 9.09
C ILE A 36 12.53 -10.86 8.66
N LEU A 37 12.88 -9.89 9.51
CA LEU A 37 12.64 -8.47 9.25
C LEU A 37 13.29 -7.96 7.97
N PRO A 38 14.60 -8.20 7.70
CA PRO A 38 15.22 -7.70 6.48
C PRO A 38 14.57 -8.31 5.23
N ASN A 39 14.27 -9.61 5.26
CA ASN A 39 13.63 -10.32 4.14
C ASN A 39 12.15 -9.93 3.94
N LEU A 40 11.43 -9.57 5.01
CA LEU A 40 10.03 -9.13 4.94
C LEU A 40 9.88 -7.61 4.75
N SER A 41 10.91 -6.82 5.08
CA SER A 41 10.87 -5.35 5.05
C SER A 41 10.49 -4.82 3.67
N SER A 42 11.06 -5.41 2.62
CA SER A 42 10.71 -5.09 1.24
C SER A 42 9.22 -5.30 1.00
N LYS A 43 8.63 -6.42 1.44
CA LYS A 43 7.19 -6.70 1.28
C LYS A 43 6.32 -5.76 2.12
N ILE A 44 6.76 -5.42 3.33
CA ILE A 44 6.05 -4.50 4.22
C ILE A 44 6.01 -3.09 3.63
N ILE A 45 7.12 -2.58 3.10
CA ILE A 45 7.19 -1.24 2.48
C ILE A 45 6.21 -1.13 1.30
N VAL A 46 6.07 -2.21 0.52
CA VAL A 46 5.17 -2.28 -0.64
C VAL A 46 3.72 -2.16 -0.21
N ILE A 47 3.31 -3.04 0.71
CA ILE A 47 1.94 -3.06 1.25
C ILE A 47 1.63 -1.73 1.94
N PHE A 48 2.58 -1.20 2.71
CA PHE A 48 2.44 0.09 3.36
C PHE A 48 2.21 1.23 2.36
N THR A 49 2.94 1.25 1.24
CA THR A 49 2.76 2.26 0.19
C THR A 49 1.36 2.19 -0.43
N PHE A 50 0.85 0.98 -0.65
CA PHE A 50 -0.51 0.76 -1.15
C PHE A 50 -1.58 1.25 -0.17
N GLU A 51 -1.45 0.86 1.11
CA GLU A 51 -2.36 1.27 2.19
C GLU A 51 -2.40 2.79 2.37
N VAL A 52 -1.25 3.48 2.23
CA VAL A 52 -1.20 4.94 2.25
C VAL A 52 -2.03 5.56 1.11
N GLY A 53 -1.97 5.02 -0.10
CA GLY A 53 -2.77 5.50 -1.23
C GLY A 53 -4.28 5.35 -0.99
N VAL A 54 -4.69 4.21 -0.43
CA VAL A 54 -6.10 3.96 -0.04
C VAL A 54 -6.54 4.91 1.07
N ALA A 55 -5.69 5.15 2.07
CA ALA A 55 -5.98 6.08 3.16
C ALA A 55 -6.15 7.52 2.65
N ILE A 56 -5.32 7.97 1.70
CA ILE A 56 -5.44 9.30 1.08
C ILE A 56 -6.76 9.44 0.32
N LEU A 57 -7.16 8.41 -0.43
CA LEU A 57 -8.46 8.41 -1.12
C LEU A 57 -9.63 8.48 -0.13
N ALA A 58 -9.57 7.70 0.94
CA ALA A 58 -10.60 7.70 1.97
C ALA A 58 -10.70 9.06 2.67
N GLU A 59 -9.56 9.65 3.05
CA GLU A 59 -9.49 11.00 3.62
C GLU A 59 -10.07 12.03 2.64
N SER A 60 -9.66 12.00 1.38
CA SER A 60 -10.14 12.95 0.37
C SER A 60 -11.64 12.81 0.11
N ALA A 61 -12.19 11.60 0.14
CA ALA A 61 -13.63 11.38 0.05
C ALA A 61 -14.37 11.96 1.26
N LEU A 62 -13.86 11.76 2.47
CA LEU A 62 -14.44 12.34 3.70
C LEU A 62 -14.37 13.87 3.68
N SER A 63 -13.24 14.43 3.28
CA SER A 63 -13.04 15.88 3.13
C SER A 63 -13.95 16.48 2.07
N PHE A 64 -14.15 15.78 0.95
CA PHE A 64 -15.10 16.19 -0.08
C PHE A 64 -16.55 16.22 0.43
N LEU A 65 -16.92 15.26 1.28
CA LEU A 65 -18.23 15.21 1.95
C LEU A 65 -18.38 16.20 3.12
N GLY A 66 -17.31 16.93 3.49
CA GLY A 66 -17.31 17.92 4.57
C GLY A 66 -17.15 17.34 5.98
N VAL A 67 -16.88 16.04 6.11
CA VAL A 67 -16.67 15.34 7.39
C VAL A 67 -15.19 14.99 7.66
N GLY A 68 -14.31 15.29 6.71
CA GLY A 68 -12.86 15.08 6.82
C GLY A 68 -12.11 16.32 7.32
N ILE A 69 -10.94 16.56 6.71
CA ILE A 69 -10.11 17.74 6.98
C ILE A 69 -10.89 19.00 6.61
N GLN A 70 -10.93 19.95 7.55
CA GLN A 70 -11.57 21.24 7.36
C GLN A 70 -10.53 22.35 7.17
N ALA A 71 -10.94 23.43 6.51
CA ALA A 71 -10.15 24.65 6.40
C ALA A 71 -9.72 25.12 7.80
N PRO A 72 -8.48 25.64 7.98
CA PRO A 72 -7.54 26.10 6.94
C PRO A 72 -6.55 25.05 6.45
N ILE A 73 -6.67 23.79 6.89
CA ILE A 73 -5.69 22.75 6.54
C ILE A 73 -5.95 22.32 5.10
N PRO A 74 -4.95 22.36 4.21
CA PRO A 74 -5.14 21.97 2.81
C PRO A 74 -5.32 20.45 2.71
N SER A 75 -6.42 20.02 2.07
CA SER A 75 -6.60 18.64 1.61
C SER A 75 -7.10 18.62 0.16
N TRP A 76 -6.69 17.62 -0.62
CA TRP A 76 -7.11 17.52 -2.02
C TRP A 76 -8.62 17.31 -2.16
N GLY A 77 -9.23 16.54 -1.26
CA GLY A 77 -10.70 16.40 -1.19
C GLY A 77 -11.43 17.71 -0.91
N LEU A 78 -10.90 18.52 0.02
CA LEU A 78 -11.46 19.83 0.34
C LEU A 78 -11.30 20.82 -0.83
N MET A 79 -10.14 20.83 -1.49
CA MET A 79 -9.91 21.67 -2.68
C MET A 79 -10.90 21.37 -3.80
N ILE A 80 -11.24 20.09 -4.00
CA ILE A 80 -12.27 19.67 -4.97
C ILE A 80 -13.66 20.16 -4.52
N ALA A 81 -14.00 20.02 -3.24
CA ALA A 81 -15.29 20.46 -2.71
C ALA A 81 -15.49 21.97 -2.81
N GLU A 82 -14.48 22.77 -2.47
CA GLU A 82 -14.52 24.23 -2.59
C GLU A 82 -14.51 24.69 -4.07
N GLY A 83 -13.77 23.97 -4.92
CA GLY A 83 -13.68 24.27 -6.35
C GLY A 83 -14.97 23.99 -7.12
N LYS A 84 -15.90 23.18 -6.59
CA LYS A 84 -17.14 22.78 -7.28
C LYS A 84 -18.00 23.98 -7.69
N ASP A 85 -18.09 25.00 -6.82
CA ASP A 85 -18.95 26.17 -7.04
C ASP A 85 -18.36 27.11 -8.09
N ALA A 86 -17.05 27.07 -8.28
CA ALA A 86 -16.34 27.81 -9.30
C ALA A 86 -16.04 26.98 -10.57
N MET A 87 -16.51 25.73 -10.67
CA MET A 87 -16.10 24.80 -11.74
C MET A 87 -16.37 25.35 -13.15
N PHE A 88 -17.47 26.09 -13.35
CA PHE A 88 -17.81 26.69 -14.64
C PHE A 88 -16.88 27.84 -15.04
N PHE A 89 -16.28 28.54 -14.08
CA PHE A 89 -15.43 29.71 -14.32
C PHE A 89 -13.93 29.42 -14.13
N ARG A 90 -13.60 28.45 -13.27
CA ARG A 90 -12.25 28.10 -12.82
C ARG A 90 -12.11 26.57 -12.66
N PRO A 91 -12.28 25.79 -13.74
CA PRO A 91 -12.30 24.31 -13.67
C PRO A 91 -10.99 23.71 -13.13
N TRP A 92 -9.87 24.40 -13.28
CA TRP A 92 -8.56 23.96 -12.77
C TRP A 92 -8.52 23.76 -11.26
N LEU A 93 -9.40 24.43 -10.50
CA LEU A 93 -9.50 24.24 -9.04
C LEU A 93 -9.92 22.82 -8.65
N VAL A 94 -10.67 22.15 -9.53
CA VAL A 94 -11.11 20.76 -9.33
C VAL A 94 -10.23 19.79 -10.12
N VAL A 95 -9.89 20.14 -11.36
CA VAL A 95 -9.14 19.25 -12.26
C VAL A 95 -7.73 18.98 -11.73
N LEU A 96 -7.02 19.98 -11.21
CA LEU A 96 -5.66 19.78 -10.71
C LEU A 96 -5.59 18.79 -9.53
N PRO A 97 -6.30 19.00 -8.41
CA PRO A 97 -6.28 18.03 -7.31
C PRO A 97 -6.85 16.66 -7.72
N GLY A 98 -7.87 16.62 -8.59
CA GLY A 98 -8.40 15.36 -9.12
C GLY A 98 -7.39 14.56 -9.95
N MET A 99 -6.64 15.23 -10.82
CA MET A 99 -5.58 14.61 -11.62
C MET A 99 -4.41 14.13 -10.75
N LEU A 100 -4.03 14.90 -9.72
CA LEU A 100 -2.98 14.50 -8.78
C LEU A 100 -3.39 13.26 -7.98
N LEU A 101 -4.63 13.20 -7.48
CA LEU A 101 -5.20 12.02 -6.84
C LEU A 101 -5.18 10.81 -7.79
N PHE A 102 -5.62 10.99 -9.03
CA PHE A 102 -5.64 9.94 -10.04
C PHE A 102 -4.24 9.36 -10.29
N ILE A 103 -3.26 10.22 -10.53
CA ILE A 103 -1.86 9.81 -10.76
C ILE A 103 -1.29 9.11 -9.53
N LEU A 104 -1.54 9.64 -8.32
CA LEU A 104 -1.06 9.05 -7.07
C LEU A 104 -1.58 7.62 -6.92
N VAL A 105 -2.88 7.41 -7.12
CA VAL A 105 -3.54 6.12 -6.93
C VAL A 105 -3.04 5.11 -7.97
N ILE A 106 -2.95 5.50 -9.24
CA ILE A 106 -2.42 4.62 -10.27
C ILE A 106 -0.94 4.30 -10.01
N GLY A 107 -0.14 5.31 -9.67
CA GLY A 107 1.27 5.11 -9.33
C GLY A 107 1.45 4.15 -8.16
N ALA A 108 0.67 4.31 -7.09
CA ALA A 108 0.71 3.42 -5.92
C ALA A 108 0.24 2.00 -6.25
N ASN A 109 -0.82 1.83 -7.07
CA ASN A 109 -1.27 0.52 -7.54
C ASN A 109 -0.20 -0.18 -8.38
N LEU A 110 0.33 0.50 -9.41
CA LEU A 110 1.35 -0.06 -10.30
C LEU A 110 2.66 -0.35 -9.56
N MET A 111 3.05 0.49 -8.61
CA MET A 111 4.20 0.25 -7.75
C MET A 111 3.98 -0.98 -6.87
N GLY A 112 2.77 -1.14 -6.32
CA GLY A 112 2.36 -2.34 -5.59
C GLY A 112 2.48 -3.61 -6.44
N ASP A 113 1.96 -3.57 -7.67
CA ASP A 113 2.02 -4.67 -8.62
C ASP A 113 3.45 -5.00 -9.04
N GLY A 114 4.24 -4.00 -9.44
CA GLY A 114 5.65 -4.21 -9.84
C GLY A 114 6.50 -4.73 -8.69
N LEU A 115 6.25 -4.28 -7.46
CA LEU A 115 6.95 -4.79 -6.29
C LEU A 115 6.48 -6.20 -5.86
N ARG A 116 5.20 -6.54 -6.10
CA ARG A 116 4.69 -7.90 -5.93
C ARG A 116 5.39 -8.85 -6.89
N ASP A 117 5.54 -8.47 -8.15
CA ASP A 117 6.17 -9.29 -9.19
C ASP A 117 7.64 -9.60 -8.88
N ILE A 118 8.42 -8.62 -8.40
CA ILE A 118 9.82 -8.87 -8.01
C ILE A 118 9.95 -9.71 -6.73
N THR A 119 8.91 -9.76 -5.88
CA THR A 119 8.94 -10.46 -4.59
C THR A 119 8.21 -11.81 -4.60
N SER A 120 7.51 -12.15 -5.70
CA SER A 120 6.96 -13.48 -5.95
C SER A 120 8.05 -14.43 -6.50
N PRO A 121 8.39 -15.53 -5.81
CA PRO A 121 9.42 -16.49 -6.25
C PRO A 121 9.01 -17.40 -7.41
N GLU A 122 7.89 -17.18 -8.07
CA GLU A 122 7.34 -18.07 -9.09
C GLU A 122 7.53 -17.46 -10.48
N GLU A 123 8.70 -17.70 -11.10
CA GLU A 123 8.85 -17.91 -12.55
C GLU A 123 10.32 -18.22 -12.90
N LYS A 124 10.76 -19.42 -12.55
CA LYS A 124 11.77 -20.16 -13.32
C LYS A 124 11.36 -21.63 -13.34
N SER A 125 10.36 -21.93 -14.16
CA SER A 125 10.20 -23.28 -14.73
C SER A 125 10.99 -23.38 -16.02
#